data_AF-A0A4Y2ANY6-F1
#
_entry.id   AF-A0A4Y2ANY6-F1
#
_cell.length_a   1.000
_cell.length_b   1.000
_cell.length_c   1.000
_cell.angle_alpha   90.00
_cell.angle_beta   90.00
_cell.angle_gamma   90.00
#
_symmetry.space_group_name_H-M   'P 1'
#
loop_
_entity.id
_entity.type
_entity.pdbx_description
1 polymer ?
#
loop_
_entity_poly.entity_id
_entity_poly.type
_entity_poly.pdbx_seq_one_letter_code
_entity_poly.pdbx_strand_id
1 'polypeptide(L)'
;MAREVIPEYNDLLQKVRKVVKLFKRSPTKYDMYLQKYVKEDTGKELSLILDRRTRWNSLLAMIERFHKLKVCIDKALIDIGCDTKFSGLEWSKIKDLIESLQPFKLALEPLCRRDSTMLK
;
A
#
# COMPACT_ATOMS: atom_id res chain seq x y z
N MET A 1 3.26 25.74 -0.04
CA MET A 1 4.34 25.24 0.84
C MET A 1 4.06 23.78 1.17
N ALA A 2 4.66 22.84 0.43
CA ALA A 2 4.67 21.40 0.75
C ALA A 2 5.64 20.69 -0.22
N ARG A 3 6.93 21.03 -0.15
CA ARG A 3 8.00 20.32 -0.86
C ARG A 3 9.08 20.00 0.16
N GLU A 4 8.75 19.09 1.07
CA GLU A 4 9.73 18.39 1.91
C GLU A 4 9.01 17.18 2.54
N VAL A 5 8.42 16.34 1.67
CA VAL A 5 8.36 14.91 2.04
C VAL A 5 9.81 14.48 1.92
N ILE A 6 10.43 14.07 3.03
CA ILE A 6 11.85 13.68 3.11
C ILE A 6 12.14 12.79 1.88
N PRO A 7 13.12 13.14 1.02
CA PRO A 7 13.32 12.51 -0.29
C PRO A 7 13.31 10.98 -0.25
N GLU A 8 13.87 10.42 0.82
CA GLU A 8 13.91 9.00 1.10
C GLU A 8 12.52 8.32 1.14
N TYR A 9 11.51 8.93 1.76
CA TYR A 9 10.16 8.36 1.78
C TYR A 9 9.50 8.45 0.41
N ASN A 10 9.78 9.50 -0.37
CA ASN A 10 9.25 9.60 -1.72
C ASN A 10 9.79 8.47 -2.60
N ASP A 11 11.09 8.19 -2.54
CA ASP A 11 11.71 7.12 -3.32
C ASP A 11 11.16 5.74 -2.94
N LEU A 12 11.01 5.48 -1.64
CA LEU A 12 10.36 4.27 -1.13
C LEU A 12 8.91 4.13 -1.65
N LEU A 13 8.13 5.22 -1.60
CA LEU A 13 6.76 5.21 -2.11
C LEU A 13 6.70 5.03 -3.64
N GLN A 14 7.64 5.59 -4.40
CA GLN A 14 7.72 5.33 -5.84
C GLN A 14 8.04 3.86 -6.13
N LYS A 15 8.94 3.24 -5.34
CA LYS A 15 9.25 1.82 -5.43
C LYS A 15 8.03 0.95 -5.15
N VAL A 16 7.27 1.25 -4.09
CA VAL A 16 5.98 0.58 -3.80
C VAL A 16 5.01 0.72 -4.98
N ARG A 17 4.82 1.95 -5.51
CA ARG A 17 3.95 2.18 -6.68
C ARG A 17 4.39 1.40 -7.91
N LYS A 18 5.70 1.27 -8.15
CA LYS A 18 6.24 0.50 -9.28
C LYS A 18 5.82 -0.98 -9.19
N VAL A 19 5.94 -1.58 -8.01
CA VAL A 19 5.53 -2.97 -7.77
C VAL A 19 4.02 -3.14 -7.87
N VAL A 20 3.25 -2.24 -7.26
CA VAL A 20 1.78 -2.26 -7.40
C VAL A 20 1.37 -2.18 -8.88
N LYS A 21 1.99 -1.28 -9.66
CA LYS A 21 1.73 -1.16 -11.10
C LYS A 21 2.13 -2.40 -11.88
N LEU A 22 3.20 -3.09 -11.50
CA LEU A 22 3.62 -4.36 -12.14
C LEU A 22 2.50 -5.40 -12.09
N PHE A 23 1.98 -5.68 -10.89
CA PHE A 23 0.90 -6.65 -10.71
C PHE A 23 -0.40 -6.20 -11.40
N LYS A 24 -0.73 -4.90 -11.34
CA LYS A 24 -1.95 -4.37 -11.97
C LYS A 24 -1.88 -4.25 -13.49
N ARG A 25 -0.67 -4.22 -14.09
CA ARG A 25 -0.49 -4.12 -15.54
C ARG A 25 -0.90 -5.39 -16.27
N SER A 26 -0.71 -6.56 -15.64
CA SER A 26 -1.15 -7.83 -16.20
C SER A 26 -1.86 -8.67 -15.14
N PRO A 27 -3.18 -8.44 -14.95
CA PRO A 27 -3.99 -9.21 -14.02
C PRO A 27 -3.98 -10.72 -14.32
N THR A 28 -3.90 -11.08 -15.60
CA THR A 28 -3.98 -12.49 -16.01
C THR A 28 -2.69 -13.27 -15.77
N LYS A 29 -1.51 -12.62 -15.83
CA LYS A 29 -0.22 -13.28 -15.60
C LYS A 29 0.35 -13.01 -14.22
N TYR A 30 0.56 -11.74 -13.87
CA TYR A 30 1.29 -11.38 -12.66
C TYR A 30 0.42 -11.42 -11.41
N ASP A 31 -0.85 -10.99 -11.52
CA ASP A 31 -1.76 -11.08 -10.38
C ASP A 31 -2.11 -12.54 -10.05
N MET A 32 -2.04 -13.48 -11.00
CA MET A 32 -2.22 -14.91 -10.71
C MET A 32 -1.20 -15.44 -9.68
N TYR A 33 0.08 -15.09 -9.81
CA TYR A 33 1.12 -15.47 -8.84
C TYR A 33 0.86 -14.86 -7.47
N LEU A 34 0.47 -13.58 -7.42
CA LEU A 34 0.13 -12.93 -6.17
C LEU A 34 -1.12 -13.55 -5.53
N GLN A 35 -2.21 -13.72 -6.28
CA GLN A 35 -3.46 -14.27 -5.78
C GLN A 35 -3.31 -15.72 -5.30
N LYS A 36 -2.40 -16.50 -5.88
CA LYS A 36 -2.05 -17.84 -5.36
C LYS A 36 -1.62 -17.77 -3.89
N TYR A 37 -0.59 -16.98 -3.60
CA TYR A 37 -0.08 -16.84 -2.24
C TYR A 37 -1.07 -16.15 -1.29
N VAL A 38 -1.81 -15.17 -1.78
CA VAL A 38 -2.82 -14.45 -1.00
C VAL A 38 -3.99 -15.35 -0.60
N LYS A 39 -4.43 -16.24 -1.50
CA LYS A 39 -5.47 -17.23 -1.18
C LYS A 39 -4.98 -18.24 -0.15
N GLU A 40 -3.73 -18.70 -0.27
CA GLU A 40 -3.13 -19.62 0.71
C GLU A 40 -3.04 -18.99 2.11
N ASP A 41 -2.67 -17.71 2.20
CA ASP A 41 -2.46 -17.01 3.47
C ASP A 41 -3.75 -16.48 4.11
N THR A 42 -4.64 -15.88 3.33
CA THR A 42 -5.84 -15.18 3.84
C THR A 42 -7.16 -15.92 3.53
N GLY A 43 -7.15 -16.95 2.69
CA GLY A 43 -8.35 -17.70 2.27
C GLY A 43 -9.28 -16.92 1.33
N LYS A 44 -8.91 -15.70 0.91
CA LYS A 44 -9.68 -14.84 0.01
C LYS A 44 -8.73 -14.08 -0.91
N GLU A 45 -9.23 -13.72 -2.09
CA GLU A 45 -8.49 -12.83 -3.01
C GLU A 45 -8.41 -11.41 -2.44
N LEU A 46 -7.20 -10.87 -2.40
CA LEU A 46 -6.93 -9.49 -2.03
C LEU A 46 -6.01 -8.88 -3.08
N SER A 47 -6.54 -7.90 -3.80
CA SER A 47 -5.76 -7.16 -4.82
C SER A 47 -5.02 -5.97 -4.22
N LEU A 48 -3.92 -5.60 -4.87
CA LEU A 48 -3.17 -4.39 -4.52
C LEU A 48 -3.93 -3.12 -4.92
N ILE A 49 -3.87 -2.14 -4.05
CA ILE A 49 -4.48 -0.82 -4.24
C ILE A 49 -3.40 0.13 -4.74
N LEU A 50 -3.70 0.92 -5.76
CA LEU A 50 -2.83 2.02 -6.19
C LEU A 50 -3.44 3.32 -5.67
N ASP A 51 -2.62 4.16 -5.04
CA ASP A 51 -3.06 5.44 -4.51
C ASP A 51 -3.52 6.40 -5.62
N ARG A 52 -4.42 7.32 -5.28
CA ARG A 52 -4.92 8.36 -6.18
C ARG A 52 -4.74 9.71 -5.53
N ARG A 53 -4.09 10.64 -6.23
CA ARG A 53 -3.76 11.97 -5.72
C ARG A 53 -4.95 12.74 -5.13
N THR A 54 -6.16 12.52 -5.65
CA THR A 54 -7.38 13.26 -5.29
C THR A 54 -8.07 12.78 -4.01
N ARG A 55 -7.65 11.66 -3.41
CA ARG A 55 -8.27 11.10 -2.20
C ARG A 55 -7.24 10.99 -1.08
N TRP A 56 -7.46 11.75 -0.01
CA TRP A 56 -6.48 11.94 1.08
C TRP A 56 -6.02 10.64 1.73
N ASN A 57 -6.92 9.65 1.90
CA ASN A 57 -6.59 8.37 2.54
C ASN A 57 -6.11 7.28 1.57
N SER A 58 -5.97 7.58 0.27
CA SER A 58 -5.62 6.56 -0.72
C SER A 58 -4.17 6.08 -0.61
N LEU A 59 -3.24 6.96 -0.22
CA LEU A 59 -1.86 6.59 0.05
C LEU A 59 -1.78 5.60 1.20
N LEU A 60 -2.44 5.92 2.33
CA LEU A 60 -2.50 5.07 3.51
C LEU A 60 -3.11 3.71 3.17
N ALA A 61 -4.24 3.68 2.43
CA ALA A 61 -4.87 2.44 2.00
C ALA A 61 -3.96 1.58 1.10
N MET A 62 -3.15 2.21 0.22
CA MET A 62 -2.17 1.49 -0.59
C MET A 62 -1.08 0.86 0.28
N ILE A 63 -0.45 1.63 1.17
CA ILE A 63 0.66 1.13 1.99
C ILE A 63 0.18 0.11 3.04
N GLU A 64 -1.00 0.29 3.64
CA GLU A 64 -1.63 -0.70 4.54
C GLU A 64 -1.84 -2.05 3.83
N ARG A 65 -2.43 -2.02 2.62
CA ARG A 65 -2.64 -3.25 1.82
C ARG A 65 -1.31 -3.87 1.40
N PHE A 66 -0.36 -3.05 0.97
CA PHE A 66 0.95 -3.51 0.53
C PHE A 66 1.73 -4.19 1.66
N HIS A 67 1.80 -3.56 2.84
CA HIS A 67 2.45 -4.14 4.02
C HIS A 67 1.75 -5.41 4.51
N LYS A 68 0.40 -5.46 4.48
CA LYS A 68 -0.36 -6.67 4.83
C LYS A 68 0.04 -7.87 3.97
N LEU A 69 0.30 -7.65 2.69
CA LEU A 69 0.63 -8.73 1.74
C LEU A 69 2.14 -8.93 1.56
N LYS A 70 3.00 -8.40 2.44
CA LYS A 70 4.47 -8.39 2.26
C LYS A 70 5.05 -9.77 1.90
N VAL A 71 4.64 -10.83 2.61
CA VAL A 71 5.14 -12.19 2.39
C VAL A 71 4.68 -12.73 1.04
N CYS A 72 3.44 -12.46 0.66
CA CYS A 72 2.88 -12.86 -0.63
C CYS A 72 3.57 -12.12 -1.78
N ILE A 73 3.86 -10.83 -1.60
CA ILE A 73 4.54 -9.99 -2.58
C ILE A 73 5.97 -10.49 -2.78
N ASP A 74 6.72 -10.76 -1.72
CA ASP A 74 8.10 -11.24 -1.81
C ASP A 74 8.17 -12.59 -2.57
N LYS A 75 7.29 -13.54 -2.25
CA LYS A 75 7.17 -14.81 -2.98
C LYS A 75 6.80 -14.62 -4.45
N ALA A 76 5.79 -13.79 -4.72
CA ALA A 76 5.34 -13.53 -6.09
C ALA A 76 6.42 -12.82 -6.93
N LEU A 77 7.22 -11.92 -6.34
CA LEU A 77 8.32 -11.27 -7.03
C LEU A 77 9.43 -12.25 -7.41
N ILE A 78 9.72 -13.24 -6.54
CA ILE A 78 10.65 -14.33 -6.82
C ILE A 78 10.16 -15.17 -8.00
N ASP A 79 8.90 -15.60 -7.99
CA ASP A 79 8.31 -16.41 -9.07
C ASP A 79 8.29 -15.69 -10.41
N ILE A 80 8.06 -14.37 -10.40
CA ILE A 80 8.07 -13.53 -11.60
C ILE A 80 9.52 -13.28 -12.09
N GLY A 81 10.53 -13.54 -11.25
CA GLY A 81 11.93 -13.20 -11.54
C GLY A 81 12.19 -11.70 -11.50
N CYS A 82 11.42 -10.94 -10.71
CA CYS A 82 11.61 -9.50 -10.56
C CYS A 82 12.77 -9.21 -9.60
N ASP A 83 13.73 -8.40 -10.05
CA ASP A 83 14.88 -8.01 -9.22
C ASP A 83 14.51 -7.02 -8.09
N THR A 84 13.32 -6.42 -8.15
CA THR A 84 12.89 -5.48 -7.11
C THR A 84 12.60 -6.23 -5.81
N LYS A 85 13.36 -5.94 -4.76
CA LYS A 85 13.18 -6.49 -3.40
C LYS A 85 13.09 -5.38 -2.38
N PHE A 86 12.42 -5.63 -1.26
CA PHE A 86 12.34 -4.70 -0.14
C PHE A 86 13.19 -5.21 1.02
N SER A 87 14.07 -4.36 1.52
CA SER A 87 14.88 -4.66 2.71
C SER A 87 14.03 -4.59 3.98
N GLY A 88 14.50 -5.22 5.07
CA GLY A 88 13.84 -5.14 6.38
C GLY A 88 13.68 -3.69 6.86
N LEU A 89 14.65 -2.82 6.56
CA LEU A 89 14.59 -1.39 6.87
C LEU A 89 13.49 -0.67 6.09
N GLU A 90 13.35 -0.97 4.80
CA GLU A 90 12.26 -0.41 3.98
C GLU A 90 10.89 -0.87 4.47
N TRP A 91 10.75 -2.15 4.86
CA TRP A 91 9.53 -2.65 5.48
C TRP A 91 9.22 -1.96 6.81
N SER A 92 10.23 -1.72 7.65
CA SER A 92 10.07 -0.96 8.89
C SER A 92 9.57 0.45 8.61
N LYS A 93 10.20 1.16 7.67
CA LYS A 93 9.78 2.52 7.28
C LYS A 93 8.35 2.57 6.76
N ILE A 94 7.92 1.57 5.98
CA ILE A 94 6.52 1.47 5.53
C ILE A 94 5.58 1.30 6.74
N LYS A 95 5.96 0.47 7.71
CA LYS A 95 5.19 0.28 8.95
C LYS A 95 5.12 1.57 9.77
N ASP A 96 6.24 2.26 9.95
CA ASP A 96 6.31 3.53 10.69
C ASP A 96 5.43 4.61 10.02
N LEU A 97 5.41 4.66 8.69
CA LEU A 97 4.51 5.53 7.93
C LEU A 97 3.03 5.19 8.16
N ILE A 98 2.67 3.91 8.19
CA ILE A 98 1.29 3.46 8.48
C ILE A 98 0.88 3.94 9.87
N GLU A 99 1.71 3.66 10.88
CA GLU A 99 1.45 4.01 12.28
C GLU A 99 1.36 5.53 12.48
N SER A 100 2.20 6.30 11.79
CA SER A 100 2.19 7.77 11.85
C SER A 100 0.94 8.38 11.20
N LEU A 101 0.39 7.73 10.17
CA LEU A 101 -0.79 8.22 9.43
C LEU A 101 -2.12 7.72 10.01
N GLN A 102 -2.10 6.65 10.82
CA GLN A 102 -3.30 6.06 11.41
C GLN A 102 -4.10 7.04 12.30
N PRO A 103 -3.49 7.87 13.17
CA PRO A 103 -4.23 8.84 13.98
C PRO A 103 -5.00 9.85 13.15
N PHE A 104 -4.41 10.31 12.04
CA PHE A 104 -5.08 11.21 11.10
C PHE A 104 -6.28 10.54 10.45
N LYS A 105 -6.17 9.24 10.15
CA LYS A 105 -7.30 8.48 9.61
C LYS A 105 -8.49 8.48 10.58
N LEU A 106 -8.22 8.15 11.84
CA LEU A 106 -9.24 8.10 12.89
C LEU A 106 -9.87 9.46 13.19
N ALA A 107 -9.09 10.54 13.13
CA ALA A 107 -9.61 11.90 13.35
C ALA A 107 -10.43 12.43 12.16
N LEU A 108 -10.01 12.14 10.93
CA LEU A 108 -10.62 12.70 9.72
C LEU A 108 -11.79 11.87 9.18
N GLU A 109 -11.82 10.55 9.40
CA GLU A 109 -12.91 9.70 8.96
C GLU A 109 -14.29 10.12 9.49
N PRO A 110 -14.45 10.47 10.79
CA PRO A 110 -15.69 11.03 11.30
C PRO A 110 -16.07 12.32 10.58
N LEU A 111 -15.15 13.28 10.46
CA LEU A 111 -15.39 14.60 9.86
C LEU A 111 -15.78 14.53 8.38
N CYS A 112 -15.36 13.48 7.68
CA CYS A 112 -15.66 13.28 6.26
C CYS A 112 -17.01 12.57 6.02
N ARG A 113 -17.76 12.18 7.05
CA ARG A 113 -19.11 11.60 6.88
C ARG A 113 -20.09 12.70 6.50
N ARG A 114 -21.02 12.42 5.58
CA ARG A 114 -22.06 13.39 5.19
C ARG A 114 -22.99 13.77 6.34
N ASP A 115 -23.12 12.89 7.33
CA ASP A 115 -23.96 13.08 8.51
C ASP A 115 -23.22 13.77 9.66
N SER A 116 -22.02 14.32 9.40
CA SER A 116 -21.25 15.06 10.39
C SER A 116 -21.90 16.41 10.66
N THR A 117 -22.88 16.44 11.54
CA THR A 117 -23.37 17.69 12.12
C THR A 117 -22.33 18.21 13.11
N MET A 118 -21.82 19.42 12.89
CA MET A 118 -21.14 20.18 13.96
C MET A 118 -22.19 20.52 15.02
N LEU A 119 -22.51 19.57 15.90
CA LEU A 119 -23.25 19.88 17.11
C LEU A 119 -22.25 20.48 18.09
N LYS A 120 -22.44 21.78 18.35
CA LYS A 120 -21.73 22.57 19.37
C LYS A 120 -22.18 22.17 20.77
#